data_AF-A0A1E3AKF7-F1
#
_entry.id   AF-A0A1E3AKF7-F1
#
_cell.length_a   1.000
_cell.length_b   1.000
_cell.length_c   1.000
_cell.angle_alpha   90.00
_cell.angle_beta   90.00
_cell.angle_gamma   90.00
#
_symmetry.space_group_name_H-M   'P 1'
#
loop_
_entity.id
_entity.type
_entity.pdbx_description
1 polymer ?
#
loop_
_entity_poly.entity_id
_entity_poly.type
_entity_poly.pdbx_seq_one_letter_code
_entity_poly.pdbx_strand_id
1 'polypeptide(L)'
;MKKKEFYYDSADGVTKIHGIEWIPEGKPVCILQIVHGMAEYINRYDRLAVFLAEKGILVTGNDHLGHGKSIYKNMEEAGNGAGSSHPYGYFCHQDPATAAVEDVQSLKKRIREENPGIPYLIMGHSMGSFILRNYLCVYGGEIDGAIIMGTGMQPKGLLGFSKKLVKFLTVFQGEKHKSALVNALAFGSYNKRIPHPVSSMDWLSRDSVEVARYNEDPLCGFTFTLGGFATLFDLIDRLHDKSRLEKMPKDLPVLFMAGTEDPVGDYGKAVEGVYQSFRDLGMEDVSLKLYENDRHELVNESDRELVWKDIYEWAVKTAGKKEAEN
;
A
#
# COMPACT_ATOMS: atom_id res chain seq x y z
N MET A 1 -21.95 -5.98 11.22
CA MET A 1 -20.70 -6.44 10.54
C MET A 1 -19.92 -7.40 11.43
N LYS A 2 -19.00 -8.20 10.87
CA LYS A 2 -18.09 -9.08 11.64
C LYS A 2 -16.64 -8.84 11.24
N LYS A 3 -15.75 -8.67 12.23
CA LYS A 3 -14.29 -8.60 12.01
C LYS A 3 -13.64 -9.95 12.31
N LYS A 4 -12.76 -10.41 11.44
CA LYS A 4 -12.07 -11.72 11.54
C LYS A 4 -10.60 -11.54 11.21
N GLU A 5 -9.73 -12.01 12.09
CA GLU A 5 -8.29 -12.12 11.83
C GLU A 5 -7.95 -13.54 11.38
N PHE A 6 -6.94 -13.68 10.53
CA PHE A 6 -6.46 -14.97 10.04
C PHE A 6 -4.99 -14.89 9.64
N TYR A 7 -4.41 -16.04 9.33
CA TYR A 7 -3.08 -16.14 8.73
C TYR A 7 -3.12 -16.99 7.45
N TYR A 8 -2.19 -16.73 6.54
CA TYR A 8 -1.92 -17.55 5.35
C TYR A 8 -0.43 -17.60 5.04
N ASP A 9 0.00 -18.51 4.17
CA ASP A 9 1.40 -18.65 3.79
C ASP A 9 1.85 -17.52 2.86
N SER A 10 3.00 -16.92 3.15
CA SER A 10 3.66 -15.97 2.25
C SER A 10 4.29 -16.70 1.06
N ALA A 11 4.43 -15.97 -0.03
CA ALA A 11 5.25 -16.33 -1.18
C ALA A 11 6.73 -16.53 -0.85
N ASP A 12 7.23 -16.01 0.29
CA ASP A 12 8.60 -16.30 0.75
C ASP A 12 8.81 -17.77 1.19
N GLY A 13 7.72 -18.54 1.32
CA GLY A 13 7.71 -19.96 1.65
C GLY A 13 7.95 -20.28 3.13
N VAL A 14 8.13 -19.30 4.00
CA VAL A 14 8.50 -19.50 5.41
C VAL A 14 7.70 -18.65 6.40
N THR A 15 7.14 -17.52 5.96
CA THR A 15 6.42 -16.57 6.81
C THR A 15 4.91 -16.80 6.76
N LYS A 16 4.25 -16.72 7.91
CA LYS A 16 2.80 -16.56 7.99
C LYS A 16 2.41 -15.08 7.91
N ILE A 17 1.61 -14.73 6.92
CA ILE A 17 1.07 -13.38 6.74
C ILE A 17 -0.22 -13.23 7.54
N HIS A 18 -0.30 -12.21 8.38
CA HIS A 18 -1.51 -11.80 9.07
C HIS A 18 -2.46 -11.07 8.12
N GLY A 19 -3.74 -11.42 8.15
CA GLY A 19 -4.79 -10.74 7.41
C GLY A 19 -6.03 -10.47 8.26
N ILE A 20 -6.80 -9.46 7.85
CA ILE A 20 -8.07 -9.10 8.46
C ILE A 20 -9.16 -9.05 7.39
N GLU A 21 -10.36 -9.49 7.75
CA GLU A 21 -11.61 -9.31 7.02
C GLU A 21 -12.59 -8.48 7.87
N TRP A 22 -13.22 -7.49 7.25
CA TRP A 22 -14.39 -6.79 7.76
C TRP A 22 -15.58 -7.16 6.87
N ILE A 23 -16.43 -8.03 7.40
CA ILE A 23 -17.48 -8.73 6.67
C ILE A 23 -18.80 -7.99 6.87
N PRO A 24 -19.46 -7.51 5.80
CA PRO A 24 -20.76 -6.86 5.87
C PRO A 24 -21.86 -7.86 6.29
N GLU A 25 -23.04 -7.33 6.62
CA GLU A 25 -24.24 -8.17 6.74
C GLU A 25 -24.80 -8.48 5.35
N GLY A 26 -25.20 -9.74 5.12
CA GLY A 26 -25.71 -10.18 3.83
C GLY A 26 -24.62 -10.42 2.78
N LYS A 27 -25.03 -10.51 1.50
CA LYS A 27 -24.13 -10.71 0.37
C LYS A 27 -23.37 -9.40 0.08
N PRO A 28 -22.03 -9.40 0.00
CA PRO A 28 -21.28 -8.19 -0.33
C PRO A 28 -21.62 -7.65 -1.72
N VAL A 29 -21.68 -6.33 -1.86
CA VAL A 29 -21.83 -5.63 -3.14
C VAL A 29 -20.53 -5.72 -3.94
N CYS A 30 -19.40 -5.57 -3.26
CA CYS A 30 -18.07 -5.81 -3.81
C CYS A 30 -17.09 -6.13 -2.67
N ILE A 31 -15.88 -6.49 -3.06
CA ILE A 31 -14.73 -6.65 -2.17
C ILE A 31 -13.77 -5.49 -2.41
N LEU A 32 -13.24 -4.91 -1.34
CA LEU A 32 -12.12 -3.97 -1.39
C LEU A 32 -10.94 -4.53 -0.59
N GLN A 33 -9.91 -4.98 -1.30
CA GLN A 33 -8.64 -5.35 -0.68
C GLN A 33 -7.75 -4.11 -0.52
N ILE A 34 -7.27 -3.85 0.69
CA ILE A 34 -6.38 -2.74 1.01
C ILE A 34 -4.94 -3.25 1.12
N VAL A 35 -4.03 -2.56 0.43
CA VAL A 35 -2.58 -2.76 0.45
C VAL A 35 -1.96 -1.54 1.13
N HIS A 36 -1.47 -1.72 2.35
CA HIS A 36 -1.01 -0.62 3.19
C HIS A 36 0.38 -0.10 2.79
N GLY A 37 0.75 1.05 3.33
CA GLY A 37 2.01 1.74 3.09
C GLY A 37 3.20 1.21 3.89
N MET A 38 4.30 1.96 3.79
CA MET A 38 5.55 1.66 4.51
C MET A 38 5.39 2.00 5.99
N ALA A 39 5.94 1.13 6.85
CA ALA A 39 6.01 1.36 8.30
C ALA A 39 4.63 1.63 8.93
N GLU A 40 3.63 0.90 8.46
CA GLU A 40 2.28 0.80 9.01
C GLU A 40 1.73 -0.62 8.84
N TYR A 41 0.44 -0.83 9.11
CA TYR A 41 -0.19 -2.16 9.11
C TYR A 41 -1.70 -2.06 8.85
N ILE A 42 -2.35 -3.17 8.47
CA ILE A 42 -3.71 -3.16 7.91
C ILE A 42 -4.77 -2.61 8.86
N ASN A 43 -4.60 -2.83 10.17
CA ASN A 43 -5.60 -2.42 11.15
C ASN A 43 -5.69 -0.90 11.34
N ARG A 44 -4.77 -0.11 10.78
CA ARG A 44 -4.92 1.36 10.73
C ARG A 44 -6.09 1.79 9.84
N TYR A 45 -6.52 0.94 8.91
CA TYR A 45 -7.66 1.18 8.04
C TYR A 45 -8.99 0.75 8.67
N ASP A 46 -9.02 0.35 9.95
CA ASP A 46 -10.22 -0.19 10.62
C ASP A 46 -11.43 0.75 10.53
N ARG A 47 -11.24 2.07 10.70
CA ARG A 47 -12.34 3.05 10.60
C ARG A 47 -12.95 3.11 9.20
N LEU A 48 -12.12 3.14 8.17
CA LEU A 48 -12.57 3.06 6.78
C LEU A 48 -13.25 1.70 6.52
N ALA A 49 -12.63 0.61 6.96
CA ALA A 49 -13.12 -0.74 6.70
C ALA A 49 -14.48 -0.99 7.36
N VAL A 50 -14.68 -0.50 8.58
CA VAL A 50 -15.98 -0.51 9.28
C VAL A 50 -17.01 0.31 8.50
N PHE A 51 -16.68 1.55 8.12
CA PHE A 51 -17.59 2.41 7.34
C PHE A 51 -18.04 1.76 6.03
N LEU A 52 -17.13 1.10 5.30
CA LEU A 52 -17.44 0.41 4.04
C LEU A 52 -18.23 -0.89 4.27
N ALA A 53 -17.88 -1.66 5.31
CA ALA A 53 -18.58 -2.90 5.68
C ALA A 53 -20.02 -2.66 6.14
N GLU A 54 -20.27 -1.56 6.87
CA GLU A 54 -21.63 -1.15 7.21
C GLU A 54 -22.47 -0.78 5.98
N LYS A 55 -21.83 -0.51 4.84
CA LYS A 55 -22.47 -0.20 3.57
C LYS A 55 -22.44 -1.36 2.56
N GLY A 56 -22.13 -2.57 3.01
CA GLY A 56 -22.22 -3.78 2.19
C GLY A 56 -20.94 -4.16 1.44
N ILE A 57 -19.80 -3.51 1.67
CA ILE A 57 -18.52 -3.87 1.04
C ILE A 57 -17.73 -4.80 1.96
N LEU A 58 -17.30 -5.95 1.47
CA LEU A 58 -16.32 -6.78 2.19
C LEU A 58 -14.95 -6.12 2.07
N VAL A 59 -14.38 -5.72 3.20
CA VAL A 59 -13.02 -5.15 3.21
C VAL A 59 -12.05 -6.18 3.72
N THR A 60 -10.88 -6.28 3.09
CA THR A 60 -9.81 -7.18 3.53
C THR A 60 -8.44 -6.55 3.32
N GLY A 61 -7.42 -7.09 3.95
CA GLY A 61 -6.03 -6.75 3.67
C GLY A 61 -5.09 -7.53 4.57
N ASN A 62 -3.80 -7.37 4.34
CA ASN A 62 -2.76 -8.08 5.08
C ASN A 62 -1.70 -7.14 5.62
N ASP A 63 -1.08 -7.53 6.73
CA ASP A 63 0.20 -6.96 7.14
C ASP A 63 1.29 -7.54 6.25
N HIS A 64 2.00 -6.70 5.50
CA HIS A 64 3.05 -7.16 4.59
C HIS A 64 4.20 -7.85 5.33
N LEU A 65 5.06 -8.57 4.61
CA LEU A 65 6.34 -9.04 5.15
C LEU A 65 7.07 -7.88 5.84
N GLY A 66 7.58 -8.13 7.05
CA GLY A 66 8.26 -7.11 7.84
C GLY A 66 7.36 -6.03 8.44
N HIS A 67 6.04 -6.23 8.47
CA HIS A 67 5.08 -5.29 9.03
C HIS A 67 4.10 -5.98 9.99
N GLY A 68 3.52 -5.17 10.89
CA GLY A 68 2.42 -5.57 11.77
C GLY A 68 2.58 -6.94 12.43
N LYS A 69 1.49 -7.72 12.46
CA LYS A 69 1.47 -9.05 13.08
C LYS A 69 2.10 -10.15 12.25
N SER A 70 2.46 -9.89 10.99
CA SER A 70 3.23 -10.83 10.16
C SER A 70 4.64 -11.07 10.69
N ILE A 71 5.15 -10.21 11.58
CA ILE A 71 6.43 -10.46 12.30
C ILE A 71 6.22 -11.33 13.54
N TYR A 72 5.17 -11.06 14.33
CA TYR A 72 5.00 -11.66 15.66
C TYR A 72 4.79 -13.17 15.64
N LYS A 73 4.01 -13.69 14.68
CA LYS A 73 3.75 -15.14 14.63
C LYS A 73 5.00 -15.95 14.29
N ASN A 74 5.86 -15.41 13.42
CA ASN A 74 7.17 -16.00 13.12
C ASN A 74 8.13 -15.98 14.32
N MET A 75 7.92 -15.09 15.30
CA MET A 75 8.69 -15.05 16.56
C MET A 75 8.16 -16.06 17.57
N GLU A 76 6.83 -16.28 17.63
CA GLU A 76 6.19 -17.24 18.54
C GLU A 76 6.45 -18.70 18.12
N GLU A 77 6.41 -18.99 16.81
CA GLU A 77 6.68 -20.34 16.26
C GLU A 77 8.17 -20.72 16.34
N ALA A 78 9.09 -19.77 16.50
CA ALA A 78 10.54 -19.99 16.62
C ALA A 78 11.01 -20.44 18.02
N GLY A 79 10.14 -21.15 18.75
CA GLY A 79 10.35 -21.61 20.12
C GLY A 79 11.78 -22.10 20.40
N ASN A 80 12.37 -21.57 21.48
CA ASN A 80 13.67 -21.95 22.04
C ASN A 80 14.91 -21.64 21.16
N GLY A 81 15.46 -20.43 21.32
CA GLY A 81 16.90 -20.19 21.20
C GLY A 81 17.49 -20.09 19.79
N ALA A 82 16.71 -20.31 18.73
CA ALA A 82 17.10 -19.96 17.37
C ALA A 82 16.43 -18.62 16.98
N GLY A 83 17.16 -17.51 17.14
CA GLY A 83 16.66 -16.18 16.82
C GLY A 83 16.21 -16.04 15.36
N SER A 84 14.91 -16.13 15.10
CA SER A 84 14.29 -15.65 13.86
C SER A 84 14.29 -14.12 13.86
N SER A 85 15.49 -13.54 13.73
CA SER A 85 15.76 -12.10 13.63
C SER A 85 15.19 -11.49 12.34
N HIS A 86 13.86 -11.45 12.18
CA HIS A 86 13.19 -10.69 11.13
C HIS A 86 12.77 -9.34 11.72
N PRO A 87 13.62 -8.30 11.62
CA PRO A 87 13.27 -6.99 12.13
C PRO A 87 12.13 -6.38 11.31
N TYR A 88 11.37 -5.49 11.95
CA TYR A 88 10.48 -4.58 11.22
C TYR A 88 11.20 -3.90 10.06
N GLY A 89 10.54 -3.88 8.90
CA GLY A 89 11.04 -3.30 7.66
C GLY A 89 12.04 -4.19 6.91
N TYR A 90 12.02 -5.50 7.13
CA TYR A 90 12.69 -6.49 6.30
C TYR A 90 11.66 -7.44 5.69
N PHE A 91 11.73 -7.66 4.37
CA PHE A 91 10.75 -8.47 3.63
C PHE A 91 11.20 -9.93 3.58
N CYS A 92 12.03 -10.28 2.60
CA CYS A 92 12.69 -11.57 2.47
C CYS A 92 13.98 -11.41 1.65
N HIS A 93 14.78 -12.46 1.58
CA HIS A 93 16.09 -12.39 0.92
C HIS A 93 15.97 -12.47 -0.62
N GLN A 94 15.09 -13.34 -1.12
CA GLN A 94 14.95 -13.63 -2.54
C GLN A 94 13.74 -12.91 -3.11
N ASP A 95 13.99 -11.98 -4.03
CA ASP A 95 13.00 -11.21 -4.79
C ASP A 95 11.82 -10.64 -3.94
N PRO A 96 12.13 -9.82 -2.92
CA PRO A 96 11.11 -9.31 -1.99
C PRO A 96 10.02 -8.45 -2.63
N ALA A 97 10.32 -7.79 -3.74
CA ALA A 97 9.33 -7.00 -4.47
C ALA A 97 8.30 -7.89 -5.18
N THR A 98 8.72 -9.05 -5.69
CA THR A 98 7.79 -10.05 -6.23
C THR A 98 7.00 -10.72 -5.11
N ALA A 99 7.65 -11.13 -4.01
CA ALA A 99 6.97 -11.72 -2.87
C ALA A 99 5.84 -10.81 -2.30
N ALA A 100 6.09 -9.50 -2.20
CA ALA A 100 5.07 -8.54 -1.77
C ALA A 100 3.85 -8.49 -2.71
N VAL A 101 4.06 -8.60 -4.03
CA VAL A 101 2.96 -8.64 -5.03
C VAL A 101 2.23 -9.98 -4.99
N GLU A 102 2.96 -11.09 -4.83
CA GLU A 102 2.39 -12.43 -4.74
C GLU A 102 1.59 -12.63 -3.45
N ASP A 103 1.98 -12.02 -2.33
CA ASP A 103 1.21 -12.06 -1.08
C ASP A 103 -0.14 -11.35 -1.21
N VAL A 104 -0.20 -10.26 -1.97
CA VAL A 104 -1.46 -9.58 -2.34
C VAL A 104 -2.33 -10.51 -3.18
N GLN A 105 -1.73 -11.21 -4.15
CA GLN A 105 -2.44 -12.17 -5.01
C GLN A 105 -2.95 -13.40 -4.24
N SER A 106 -2.17 -13.92 -3.30
CA SER A 106 -2.55 -15.04 -2.45
C SER A 106 -3.75 -14.69 -1.56
N LEU A 107 -3.78 -13.49 -0.99
CA LEU A 107 -4.96 -13.01 -0.27
C LEU A 107 -6.17 -12.89 -1.20
N LYS A 108 -5.99 -12.30 -2.39
CA LYS A 108 -7.06 -12.19 -3.39
C LYS A 108 -7.67 -13.54 -3.72
N LYS A 109 -6.84 -14.55 -4.00
CA LYS A 109 -7.30 -15.91 -4.34
C LYS A 109 -8.15 -16.50 -3.22
N ARG A 110 -7.66 -16.45 -1.98
CA ARG A 110 -8.40 -16.92 -0.80
C ARG A 110 -9.76 -16.25 -0.68
N ILE A 111 -9.80 -14.92 -0.72
CA ILE A 111 -11.05 -14.17 -0.52
C ILE A 111 -12.02 -14.41 -1.68
N ARG A 112 -11.51 -14.58 -2.90
CA ARG A 112 -12.30 -14.93 -4.09
C ARG A 112 -12.92 -16.33 -3.99
N GLU A 113 -12.20 -17.31 -3.45
CA GLU A 113 -12.73 -18.66 -3.20
C GLU A 113 -13.89 -18.64 -2.20
N GLU A 114 -13.79 -17.82 -1.15
CA GLU A 114 -14.85 -17.63 -0.16
C GLU A 114 -16.03 -16.79 -0.70
N ASN A 115 -15.82 -16.00 -1.77
CA ASN A 115 -16.80 -15.05 -2.32
C ASN A 115 -16.84 -15.08 -3.86
N PRO A 116 -17.28 -16.20 -4.47
CA PRO A 116 -17.28 -16.35 -5.93
C PRO A 116 -18.25 -15.35 -6.60
N GLY A 117 -17.82 -14.76 -7.71
CA GLY A 117 -18.64 -13.85 -8.53
C GLY A 117 -18.84 -12.43 -7.98
N ILE A 118 -18.30 -12.10 -6.79
CA ILE A 118 -18.40 -10.74 -6.23
C ILE A 118 -17.34 -9.82 -6.84
N PRO A 119 -17.65 -8.63 -7.39
CA PRO A 119 -16.64 -7.72 -7.93
C PRO A 119 -15.50 -7.44 -6.95
N TYR A 120 -14.25 -7.48 -7.40
CA TYR A 120 -13.05 -7.42 -6.57
C TYR A 120 -12.19 -6.22 -6.92
N LEU A 121 -12.10 -5.28 -6.00
CA LEU A 121 -11.36 -4.04 -6.15
C LEU A 121 -10.14 -4.06 -5.23
N ILE A 122 -9.06 -3.40 -5.62
CA ILE A 122 -7.88 -3.25 -4.75
C ILE A 122 -7.54 -1.77 -4.60
N MET A 123 -7.31 -1.33 -3.36
CA MET A 123 -6.78 -0.01 -3.02
C MET A 123 -5.36 -0.14 -2.48
N GLY A 124 -4.41 0.62 -3.03
CA GLY A 124 -3.04 0.68 -2.55
C GLY A 124 -2.66 2.08 -2.11
N HIS A 125 -2.20 2.24 -0.87
CA HIS A 125 -1.78 3.51 -0.29
C HIS A 125 -0.24 3.59 -0.18
N SER A 126 0.37 4.72 -0.57
CA SER A 126 1.82 4.97 -0.38
C SER A 126 2.69 3.85 -0.98
N MET A 127 3.51 3.15 -0.20
CA MET A 127 4.23 1.95 -0.65
C MET A 127 3.30 0.90 -1.28
N GLY A 128 2.13 0.67 -0.68
CA GLY A 128 1.10 -0.21 -1.22
C GLY A 128 0.57 0.22 -2.58
N SER A 129 0.65 1.52 -2.91
CA SER A 129 0.35 2.01 -4.27
C SER A 129 1.38 1.52 -5.29
N PHE A 130 2.66 1.41 -4.92
CA PHE A 130 3.71 0.86 -5.80
C PHE A 130 3.59 -0.66 -5.94
N ILE A 131 3.23 -1.36 -4.85
CA ILE A 131 2.92 -2.80 -4.88
C ILE A 131 1.73 -3.03 -5.83
N LEU A 132 0.63 -2.30 -5.66
CA LEU A 132 -0.56 -2.42 -6.50
C LEU A 132 -0.24 -2.11 -7.96
N ARG A 133 0.52 -1.05 -8.27
CA ARG A 133 0.90 -0.76 -9.67
C ARG A 133 1.74 -1.88 -10.29
N ASN A 134 2.61 -2.55 -9.52
CA ASN A 134 3.30 -3.75 -10.00
C ASN A 134 2.34 -4.94 -10.15
N TYR A 135 1.38 -5.10 -9.24
CA TYR A 135 0.31 -6.09 -9.34
C TYR A 135 -0.49 -5.92 -10.63
N LEU A 136 -0.86 -4.69 -11.01
CA LEU A 136 -1.62 -4.43 -12.24
C LEU A 136 -0.88 -4.89 -13.51
N CYS A 137 0.46 -4.83 -13.53
CA CYS A 137 1.28 -5.31 -14.66
C CYS A 137 1.27 -6.84 -14.82
N VAL A 138 0.87 -7.59 -13.80
CA VAL A 138 0.97 -9.07 -13.75
C VAL A 138 -0.40 -9.73 -13.63
N TYR A 139 -1.23 -9.21 -12.72
CA TYR A 139 -2.53 -9.76 -12.34
C TYR A 139 -3.69 -8.77 -12.54
N GLY A 140 -3.46 -7.64 -13.24
CA GLY A 140 -4.50 -6.62 -13.44
C GLY A 140 -5.77 -7.16 -14.09
N GLY A 141 -5.66 -8.18 -14.94
CA GLY A 141 -6.81 -8.84 -15.58
C GLY A 141 -7.63 -9.74 -14.65
N GLU A 142 -7.29 -9.84 -13.37
CA GLU A 142 -8.00 -10.66 -12.39
C GLU A 142 -8.85 -9.86 -11.37
N ILE A 143 -8.90 -8.54 -11.52
CA ILE A 143 -9.62 -7.61 -10.65
C ILE A 143 -10.52 -6.69 -11.47
N ASP A 144 -11.48 -6.08 -10.81
CA ASP A 144 -12.56 -5.31 -11.45
C ASP A 144 -12.35 -3.79 -11.31
N GLY A 145 -11.33 -3.35 -10.55
CA GLY A 145 -10.91 -1.95 -10.45
C GLY A 145 -9.81 -1.72 -9.42
N ALA A 146 -9.09 -0.61 -9.57
CA ALA A 146 -8.00 -0.23 -8.66
C ALA A 146 -8.08 1.23 -8.18
N ILE A 147 -7.81 1.45 -6.90
CA ILE A 147 -7.61 2.78 -6.31
C ILE A 147 -6.12 2.95 -5.97
N ILE A 148 -5.48 3.93 -6.56
CA ILE A 148 -4.08 4.28 -6.33
C ILE A 148 -4.05 5.55 -5.47
N MET A 149 -3.71 5.42 -4.19
CA MET A 149 -3.75 6.49 -3.20
C MET A 149 -2.36 6.92 -2.73
N GLY A 150 -2.11 8.23 -2.63
CA GLY A 150 -0.86 8.77 -2.07
C GLY A 150 0.39 8.26 -2.81
N THR A 151 0.32 8.17 -4.14
CA THR A 151 1.41 7.62 -4.97
C THR A 151 2.38 8.71 -5.42
N GLY A 152 3.41 8.32 -6.16
CA GLY A 152 4.30 9.24 -6.84
C GLY A 152 5.14 8.55 -7.92
N MET A 153 6.19 9.23 -8.37
CA MET A 153 7.22 8.63 -9.20
C MET A 153 8.55 9.35 -8.98
N GLN A 154 9.55 8.62 -8.53
CA GLN A 154 10.89 9.20 -8.33
C GLN A 154 11.69 9.15 -9.64
N PRO A 155 12.52 10.17 -9.96
CA PRO A 155 13.33 10.18 -11.17
C PRO A 155 14.28 8.98 -11.26
N LYS A 156 14.42 8.37 -12.46
CA LYS A 156 15.30 7.20 -12.70
C LYS A 156 16.73 7.39 -12.17
N GLY A 157 17.31 8.58 -12.37
CA GLY A 157 18.67 8.89 -11.91
C GLY A 157 18.80 8.86 -10.39
N LEU A 158 17.82 9.43 -9.67
CA LEU A 158 17.77 9.42 -8.21
C LEU A 158 17.59 8.00 -7.66
N LEU A 159 16.70 7.20 -8.26
CA LEU A 159 16.52 5.80 -7.90
C LEU A 159 17.79 4.98 -8.14
N GLY A 160 18.45 5.16 -9.30
CA GLY A 160 19.70 4.49 -9.62
C GLY A 160 20.83 4.81 -8.63
N PHE A 161 20.93 6.06 -8.19
CA PHE A 161 21.86 6.44 -7.11
C PHE A 161 21.48 5.80 -5.78
N SER A 162 20.20 5.84 -5.40
CA SER A 162 19.69 5.30 -4.13
C SER A 162 19.91 3.78 -4.04
N LYS A 163 19.63 3.03 -5.13
CA LYS A 163 19.89 1.59 -5.23
C LYS A 163 21.39 1.27 -5.07
N LYS A 164 22.28 2.05 -5.69
CA LYS A 164 23.75 1.87 -5.55
C LYS A 164 24.22 2.14 -4.12
N LEU A 165 23.73 3.21 -3.49
CA LEU A 165 24.05 3.54 -2.10
C LEU A 165 23.60 2.44 -1.15
N VAL A 166 22.34 1.99 -1.25
CA VAL A 166 21.82 0.89 -0.43
C VAL A 166 22.62 -0.39 -0.66
N LYS A 167 22.89 -0.77 -1.92
CA LYS A 167 23.71 -1.95 -2.23
C LYS A 167 25.10 -1.87 -1.59
N PHE A 168 25.75 -0.70 -1.68
CA PHE A 168 27.05 -0.48 -1.05
C PHE A 168 26.96 -0.66 0.47
N LEU A 169 26.03 0.01 1.14
CA LEU A 169 25.84 -0.10 2.58
C LEU A 169 25.50 -1.55 3.01
N THR A 170 24.68 -2.26 2.23
CA THR A 170 24.30 -3.65 2.50
C THR A 170 25.51 -4.58 2.51
N VAL A 171 26.51 -4.36 1.64
CA VAL A 171 27.75 -5.16 1.62
C VAL A 171 28.52 -5.05 2.95
N PHE A 172 28.50 -3.89 3.60
CA PHE A 172 29.26 -3.65 4.83
C PHE A 172 28.44 -3.86 6.12
N GLN A 173 27.14 -3.61 6.07
CA GLN A 173 26.27 -3.58 7.25
C GLN A 173 25.26 -4.73 7.30
N GLY A 174 25.05 -5.44 6.18
CA GLY A 174 24.06 -6.50 6.04
C GLY A 174 22.65 -5.99 5.72
N GLU A 175 21.84 -6.82 5.05
CA GLU A 175 20.51 -6.43 4.55
C GLU A 175 19.52 -6.09 5.67
N LYS A 176 19.68 -6.68 6.85
CA LYS A 176 18.81 -6.46 8.01
C LYS A 176 19.16 -5.21 8.83
N HIS A 177 20.22 -4.48 8.45
CA HIS A 177 20.62 -3.27 9.15
C HIS A 177 19.64 -2.12 8.91
N LYS A 178 19.29 -1.37 9.95
CA LYS A 178 18.46 -0.17 9.87
C LYS A 178 19.34 1.07 9.73
N SER A 179 19.31 1.71 8.55
CA SER A 179 20.17 2.86 8.25
C SER A 179 19.43 4.19 8.45
N ALA A 180 19.78 4.93 9.51
CA ALA A 180 19.27 6.27 9.74
C ALA A 180 19.64 7.25 8.62
N LEU A 181 20.80 7.06 7.98
CA LEU A 181 21.24 7.86 6.83
C LEU A 181 20.28 7.69 5.64
N VAL A 182 20.00 6.44 5.25
CA VAL A 182 19.10 6.16 4.12
C VAL A 182 17.69 6.68 4.43
N ASN A 183 17.23 6.51 5.68
CA ASN A 183 15.94 7.05 6.13
C ASN A 183 15.86 8.58 6.00
N ALA A 184 16.89 9.29 6.47
CA ALA A 184 16.96 10.75 6.39
C ALA A 184 17.02 11.24 4.94
N LEU A 185 17.75 10.55 4.06
CA LEU A 185 17.79 10.88 2.62
C LEU A 185 16.46 10.64 1.92
N ALA A 186 15.72 9.59 2.30
CA ALA A 186 14.43 9.26 1.71
C ALA A 186 13.32 10.23 2.16
N PHE A 187 13.25 10.55 3.46
CA PHE A 187 12.06 11.19 4.04
C PHE A 187 12.34 12.50 4.80
N GLY A 188 13.61 12.84 5.05
CA GLY A 188 13.97 14.00 5.88
C GLY A 188 13.55 15.36 5.31
N SER A 189 13.04 15.40 4.07
CA SER A 189 12.54 16.61 3.43
C SER A 189 11.01 16.76 3.45
N TYR A 190 10.27 15.74 3.90
CA TYR A 190 8.82 15.69 3.73
C TYR A 190 8.07 16.72 4.58
N ASN A 191 8.63 17.14 5.72
CA ASN A 191 8.06 18.21 6.54
C ASN A 191 8.42 19.63 6.09
N LYS A 192 9.17 19.83 4.98
CA LYS A 192 9.71 21.16 4.62
C LYS A 192 8.65 22.24 4.38
N ARG A 193 7.44 21.88 3.96
CA ARG A 193 6.33 22.83 3.73
C ARG A 193 5.40 22.99 4.93
N ILE A 194 5.64 22.27 6.03
CA ILE A 194 4.79 22.30 7.20
C ILE A 194 5.28 23.41 8.14
N PRO A 195 4.45 24.42 8.45
CA PRO A 195 4.81 25.41 9.45
C PRO A 195 4.80 24.76 10.83
N HIS A 196 5.89 24.93 11.59
CA HIS A 196 6.03 24.46 12.97
C HIS A 196 5.68 22.97 13.17
N PRO A 197 6.37 22.02 12.49
CA PRO A 197 6.08 20.61 12.65
C PRO A 197 6.34 20.15 14.09
N VAL A 198 5.43 19.35 14.63
CA VAL A 198 5.48 18.83 16.01
C VAL A 198 6.33 17.56 16.10
N SER A 199 6.38 16.76 15.03
CA SER A 199 7.19 15.55 14.90
C SER A 199 7.80 15.44 13.49
N SER A 200 8.51 14.34 13.21
CA SER A 200 9.02 14.04 11.86
C SER A 200 7.97 13.48 10.91
N MET A 201 6.75 13.22 11.40
CA MET A 201 5.67 12.53 10.68
C MET A 201 4.45 13.43 10.41
N ASP A 202 4.53 14.73 10.67
CA ASP A 202 3.45 15.68 10.39
C ASP A 202 2.99 15.67 8.93
N TRP A 203 3.87 15.33 7.99
CA TRP A 203 3.50 15.17 6.58
C TRP A 203 2.48 14.05 6.31
N LEU A 204 2.19 13.18 7.29
CA LEU A 204 1.18 12.14 7.15
C LEU A 204 -0.23 12.70 7.06
N SER A 205 -0.62 13.59 7.97
CA SER A 205 -2.00 14.12 8.06
C SER A 205 -1.99 15.52 8.63
N ARG A 206 -2.98 16.35 8.26
CA ARG A 206 -3.19 17.65 8.94
C ARG A 206 -3.91 17.50 10.28
N ASP A 207 -4.50 16.34 10.55
CA ASP A 207 -5.03 16.00 11.86
C ASP A 207 -3.90 15.55 12.80
N SER A 208 -3.50 16.45 13.71
CA SER A 208 -2.45 16.18 14.70
C SER A 208 -2.76 14.99 15.61
N VAL A 209 -4.03 14.63 15.83
CA VAL A 209 -4.41 13.48 16.64
C VAL A 209 -4.03 12.18 15.93
N GLU A 210 -4.21 12.11 14.62
CA GLU A 210 -3.81 10.92 13.85
C GLU A 210 -2.29 10.81 13.71
N VAL A 211 -1.60 11.94 13.55
CA VAL A 211 -0.14 11.98 13.60
C VAL A 211 0.38 11.51 14.96
N ALA A 212 -0.23 11.96 16.07
CA ALA A 212 0.14 11.49 17.41
C ALA A 212 -0.09 9.97 17.56
N ARG A 213 -1.25 9.46 17.15
CA ARG A 213 -1.53 8.02 17.15
C ARG A 213 -0.51 7.22 16.36
N TYR A 214 -0.11 7.69 15.19
CA TYR A 214 0.94 7.04 14.39
C TYR A 214 2.28 7.00 15.14
N ASN A 215 2.68 8.10 15.77
CA ASN A 215 3.96 8.18 16.49
C ASN A 215 3.98 7.36 17.79
N GLU A 216 2.83 7.17 18.42
CA GLU A 216 2.68 6.38 19.66
C GLU A 216 2.54 4.88 19.41
N ASP A 217 2.15 4.46 18.21
CA ASP A 217 1.93 3.06 17.87
C ASP A 217 3.27 2.32 17.64
N PRO A 218 3.60 1.29 18.44
CA PRO A 218 4.87 0.56 18.34
C PRO A 218 5.03 -0.23 17.03
N LEU A 219 3.95 -0.43 16.26
CA LEU A 219 3.96 -1.09 14.95
C LEU A 219 4.12 -0.11 13.80
N CYS A 220 4.20 1.19 14.08
CA CYS A 220 4.34 2.26 13.11
C CYS A 220 5.70 2.96 13.21
N GLY A 221 6.04 3.76 12.20
CA GLY A 221 7.17 4.70 12.25
C GLY A 221 8.57 4.05 12.32
N PHE A 222 8.66 2.72 12.26
CA PHE A 222 9.94 2.03 12.31
C PHE A 222 10.77 2.29 11.06
N THR A 223 12.08 2.40 11.23
CA THR A 223 13.01 2.51 10.11
C THR A 223 13.11 1.19 9.36
N PHE A 224 12.93 1.24 8.03
CA PHE A 224 13.20 0.11 7.16
C PHE A 224 14.65 -0.34 7.25
N THR A 225 14.85 -1.64 7.07
CA THR A 225 16.19 -2.18 6.86
C THR A 225 16.73 -1.76 5.48
N LEU A 226 18.03 -1.91 5.26
CA LEU A 226 18.63 -1.73 3.94
C LEU A 226 17.96 -2.64 2.89
N GLY A 227 17.62 -3.87 3.26
CA GLY A 227 16.81 -4.78 2.42
C GLY A 227 15.42 -4.22 2.14
N GLY A 228 14.73 -3.67 3.14
CA GLY A 228 13.44 -3.00 2.95
C GLY A 228 13.52 -1.79 2.02
N PHE A 229 14.53 -0.93 2.17
CA PHE A 229 14.77 0.18 1.23
C PHE A 229 15.09 -0.32 -0.18
N ALA A 230 15.87 -1.39 -0.32
CA ALA A 230 16.12 -2.02 -1.61
C ALA A 230 14.81 -2.51 -2.26
N THR A 231 13.92 -3.14 -1.49
CA THR A 231 12.58 -3.56 -1.95
C THR A 231 11.75 -2.37 -2.43
N LEU A 232 11.66 -1.30 -1.62
CA LEU A 232 10.92 -0.09 -1.99
C LEU A 232 11.43 0.52 -3.29
N PHE A 233 12.76 0.67 -3.42
CA PHE A 233 13.35 1.23 -4.63
C PHE A 233 13.18 0.31 -5.83
N ASP A 234 13.19 -1.01 -5.64
CA ASP A 234 12.93 -1.95 -6.73
C ASP A 234 11.47 -1.91 -7.21
N LEU A 235 10.50 -1.81 -6.30
CA LEU A 235 9.08 -1.61 -6.63
C LEU A 235 8.88 -0.37 -7.51
N ILE A 236 9.54 0.75 -7.17
CA ILE A 236 9.44 2.00 -7.96
C ILE A 236 10.20 1.87 -9.28
N ASP A 237 11.40 1.28 -9.29
CA ASP A 237 12.23 1.11 -10.47
C ASP A 237 11.56 0.22 -11.53
N ARG A 238 10.84 -0.84 -11.13
CA ARG A 238 10.04 -1.68 -12.04
C ARG A 238 8.96 -0.89 -12.79
N LEU A 239 8.47 0.21 -12.21
CA LEU A 239 7.44 1.06 -12.81
C LEU A 239 8.00 2.06 -13.83
N HIS A 240 9.32 2.06 -14.04
CA HIS A 240 9.98 2.78 -15.13
C HIS A 240 10.14 1.96 -16.41
N ASP A 241 9.79 0.66 -16.37
CA ASP A 241 9.83 -0.25 -17.51
C ASP A 241 8.50 -0.23 -18.25
N LYS A 242 8.51 0.42 -19.42
CA LYS A 242 7.33 0.55 -20.29
C LYS A 242 6.76 -0.80 -20.70
N SER A 243 7.60 -1.81 -20.94
CA SER A 243 7.14 -3.14 -21.36
C SER A 243 6.34 -3.88 -20.28
N ARG A 244 6.57 -3.54 -19.00
CA ARG A 244 5.75 -4.03 -17.89
C ARG A 244 4.43 -3.31 -17.83
N LEU A 245 4.45 -1.98 -17.93
CA LEU A 245 3.25 -1.15 -17.87
C LEU A 245 2.28 -1.43 -19.04
N GLU A 246 2.81 -1.73 -20.22
CA GLU A 246 2.00 -2.07 -21.40
C GLU A 246 1.09 -3.30 -21.19
N LYS A 247 1.43 -4.17 -20.23
CA LYS A 247 0.65 -5.36 -19.85
C LYS A 247 -0.59 -5.07 -19.00
N MET A 248 -0.73 -3.86 -18.45
CA MET A 248 -1.93 -3.47 -17.71
C MET A 248 -3.16 -3.56 -18.64
N PRO A 249 -4.27 -4.16 -18.19
CA PRO A 249 -5.52 -4.19 -18.96
C PRO A 249 -6.02 -2.77 -19.22
N LYS A 250 -6.41 -2.48 -20.46
CA LYS A 250 -6.75 -1.12 -20.91
C LYS A 250 -8.13 -0.67 -20.44
N ASP A 251 -9.02 -1.63 -20.25
CA ASP A 251 -10.39 -1.50 -19.79
C ASP A 251 -10.52 -1.44 -18.26
N LEU A 252 -9.46 -1.76 -17.50
CA LEU A 252 -9.50 -1.75 -16.03
C LEU A 252 -9.76 -0.33 -15.48
N PRO A 253 -10.83 -0.11 -14.71
CA PRO A 253 -11.08 1.17 -14.06
C PRO A 253 -10.03 1.48 -12.99
N VAL A 254 -9.40 2.66 -13.09
CA VAL A 254 -8.39 3.13 -12.13
C VAL A 254 -8.73 4.53 -11.62
N LEU A 255 -8.79 4.68 -10.29
CA LEU A 255 -8.92 5.97 -9.61
C LEU A 255 -7.62 6.33 -8.92
N PHE A 256 -7.07 7.50 -9.23
CA PHE A 256 -5.99 8.12 -8.49
C PHE A 256 -6.55 9.09 -7.44
N MET A 257 -6.05 9.00 -6.21
CA MET A 257 -6.42 9.88 -5.10
C MET A 257 -5.17 10.39 -4.39
N ALA A 258 -5.03 11.70 -4.21
CA ALA A 258 -3.91 12.25 -3.43
C ALA A 258 -4.25 13.62 -2.83
N GLY A 259 -3.54 14.01 -1.77
CA GLY A 259 -3.61 15.34 -1.21
C GLY A 259 -2.73 16.33 -1.98
N THR A 260 -3.15 17.58 -2.09
CA THR A 260 -2.35 18.61 -2.75
C THR A 260 -1.12 19.01 -1.93
N GLU A 261 -1.10 18.71 -0.63
CA GLU A 261 0.02 18.97 0.28
C GLU A 261 0.87 17.70 0.57
N ASP A 262 0.68 16.63 -0.19
CA ASP A 262 1.45 15.38 -0.05
C ASP A 262 2.85 15.48 -0.70
N PRO A 263 3.95 15.43 0.08
CA PRO A 263 5.31 15.46 -0.46
C PRO A 263 5.68 14.21 -1.27
N VAL A 264 5.05 13.06 -1.04
CA VAL A 264 5.32 11.82 -1.80
C VAL A 264 4.93 11.98 -3.27
N GLY A 265 3.80 12.63 -3.48
CA GLY A 265 3.25 12.95 -4.79
C GLY A 265 3.80 14.23 -5.43
N ASP A 266 4.90 14.80 -4.90
CA ASP A 266 5.39 16.14 -5.26
C ASP A 266 4.26 17.18 -5.27
N TYR A 267 3.44 17.17 -4.22
CA TYR A 267 2.35 18.13 -4.00
C TYR A 267 1.36 18.12 -5.17
N GLY A 268 0.93 16.91 -5.56
CA GLY A 268 0.03 16.63 -6.67
C GLY A 268 0.72 16.36 -8.02
N LYS A 269 1.86 16.99 -8.30
CA LYS A 269 2.48 16.96 -9.64
C LYS A 269 2.92 15.57 -10.09
N ALA A 270 3.53 14.79 -9.20
CA ALA A 270 3.95 13.44 -9.55
C ALA A 270 2.76 12.51 -9.74
N VAL A 271 1.67 12.72 -9.00
CA VAL A 271 0.42 11.94 -9.15
C VAL A 271 -0.23 12.24 -10.48
N GLU A 272 -0.32 13.51 -10.88
CA GLU A 272 -0.77 13.93 -12.22
C GLU A 272 0.09 13.31 -13.32
N GLY A 273 1.42 13.28 -13.14
CA GLY A 273 2.33 12.64 -14.09
C GLY A 273 2.09 11.13 -14.22
N VAL A 274 1.82 10.43 -13.12
CA VAL A 274 1.48 9.00 -13.14
C VAL A 274 0.11 8.78 -13.78
N TYR A 275 -0.90 9.59 -13.45
CA TYR A 275 -2.20 9.58 -14.10
C TYR A 275 -2.06 9.74 -15.62
N GLN A 276 -1.30 10.73 -16.08
CA GLN A 276 -1.07 10.96 -17.50
C GLN A 276 -0.36 9.75 -18.14
N SER A 277 0.60 9.14 -17.44
CA SER A 277 1.27 7.94 -17.97
C SER A 277 0.31 6.77 -18.21
N PHE A 278 -0.73 6.61 -17.39
CA PHE A 278 -1.77 5.60 -17.60
C PHE A 278 -2.63 5.93 -18.83
N ARG A 279 -2.97 7.21 -19.03
CA ARG A 279 -3.66 7.69 -20.25
C ARG A 279 -2.82 7.46 -21.51
N ASP A 280 -1.54 7.76 -21.47
CA ASP A 280 -0.60 7.57 -22.58
C ASP A 280 -0.38 6.08 -22.93
N LEU A 281 -0.57 5.18 -21.96
CA LEU A 281 -0.59 3.73 -22.16
C LEU A 281 -1.89 3.20 -22.78
N GLY A 282 -2.86 4.08 -23.03
CA GLY A 282 -4.16 3.76 -23.61
C GLY A 282 -5.19 3.23 -22.63
N MET A 283 -5.04 3.47 -21.32
CA MET A 283 -6.07 3.08 -20.35
C MET A 283 -7.33 3.96 -20.48
N GLU A 284 -8.49 3.31 -20.58
CA GLU A 284 -9.74 3.90 -21.03
C GLU A 284 -10.50 4.60 -19.89
N ASP A 285 -10.64 3.94 -18.73
CA ASP A 285 -11.34 4.44 -17.54
C ASP A 285 -10.34 4.79 -16.43
N VAL A 286 -9.70 5.96 -16.57
CA VAL A 286 -8.77 6.49 -15.56
C VAL A 286 -9.27 7.84 -15.07
N SER A 287 -9.37 7.98 -13.75
CA SER A 287 -9.81 9.20 -13.08
C SER A 287 -8.79 9.66 -12.03
N LEU A 288 -8.76 10.96 -11.75
CA LEU A 288 -7.91 11.57 -10.74
C LEU A 288 -8.74 12.50 -9.87
N LYS A 289 -8.58 12.37 -8.55
CA LYS A 289 -9.14 13.28 -7.56
C LYS A 289 -8.04 13.76 -6.63
N LEU A 290 -7.82 15.07 -6.61
CA LEU A 290 -6.91 15.74 -5.68
C LEU A 290 -7.71 16.42 -4.57
N TYR A 291 -7.29 16.22 -3.32
CA TYR A 291 -7.93 16.78 -2.13
C TYR A 291 -7.14 18.00 -1.65
N GLU A 292 -7.80 19.15 -1.64
CA GLU A 292 -7.17 20.42 -1.34
C GLU A 292 -6.77 20.51 0.13
N ASN A 293 -5.51 20.88 0.41
CA ASN A 293 -4.90 20.99 1.74
C ASN A 293 -4.67 19.65 2.47
N ASP A 294 -5.17 18.54 1.94
CA ASP A 294 -4.85 17.21 2.44
C ASP A 294 -3.37 16.88 2.18
N ARG A 295 -2.78 16.13 3.11
CA ARG A 295 -1.42 15.59 3.02
C ARG A 295 -1.49 14.13 2.54
N HIS A 296 -0.72 13.23 3.16
CA HIS A 296 -0.49 11.89 2.61
C HIS A 296 -1.61 10.89 2.90
N GLU A 297 -2.10 10.83 4.14
CA GLU A 297 -3.03 9.81 4.64
C GLU A 297 -4.49 10.25 4.53
N LEU A 298 -5.01 10.38 3.30
CA LEU A 298 -6.38 10.86 3.04
C LEU A 298 -7.47 10.22 3.94
N VAL A 299 -7.37 8.92 4.19
CA VAL A 299 -8.36 8.19 5.01
C VAL A 299 -8.27 8.50 6.51
N ASN A 300 -7.22 9.21 6.92
CA ASN A 300 -6.91 9.70 8.26
C ASN A 300 -6.82 11.24 8.30
N GLU A 301 -7.24 11.95 7.26
CA GLU A 301 -7.30 13.41 7.24
C GLU A 301 -8.46 13.96 8.08
N SER A 302 -8.43 15.25 8.44
CA SER A 302 -9.50 15.84 9.25
C SER A 302 -10.89 15.79 8.59
N ASP A 303 -10.94 15.71 7.26
CA ASP A 303 -12.14 15.60 6.42
C ASP A 303 -12.32 14.20 5.80
N ARG A 304 -11.67 13.17 6.37
CA ARG A 304 -11.70 11.78 5.89
C ARG A 304 -13.07 11.22 5.51
N GLU A 305 -14.16 11.70 6.12
CA GLU A 305 -15.52 11.24 5.79
C GLU A 305 -15.88 11.53 4.33
N LEU A 306 -15.38 12.64 3.77
CA LEU A 306 -15.50 12.93 2.34
C LEU A 306 -14.75 11.89 1.50
N VAL A 307 -13.50 11.61 1.86
CA VAL A 307 -12.65 10.60 1.21
C VAL A 307 -13.32 9.22 1.26
N TRP A 308 -13.83 8.82 2.42
CA TRP A 308 -14.50 7.53 2.61
C TRP A 308 -15.76 7.42 1.75
N LYS A 309 -16.54 8.50 1.67
CA LYS A 309 -17.71 8.57 0.80
C LYS A 309 -17.33 8.43 -0.67
N ASP A 310 -16.28 9.12 -1.12
CA ASP A 310 -15.82 9.03 -2.50
C ASP A 310 -15.32 7.62 -2.86
N ILE A 311 -14.59 6.97 -1.96
CA ILE A 311 -14.16 5.57 -2.13
C ILE A 311 -15.37 4.66 -2.28
N TYR A 312 -16.38 4.81 -1.41
CA TYR A 312 -17.60 4.03 -1.45
C TYR A 312 -18.36 4.22 -2.77
N GLU A 313 -18.60 5.48 -3.17
CA GLU A 313 -19.35 5.81 -4.39
C GLU A 313 -18.63 5.29 -5.64
N TRP A 314 -17.30 5.44 -5.71
CA TRP A 314 -16.51 4.88 -6.80
C TRP A 314 -16.57 3.36 -6.81
N ALA A 315 -16.40 2.70 -5.66
CA ALA A 315 -16.41 1.24 -5.55
C ALA A 315 -17.75 0.62 -5.99
N VAL A 316 -18.87 1.18 -5.54
CA VAL A 316 -20.21 0.71 -5.92
C VAL A 316 -20.48 0.96 -7.40
N LYS A 317 -20.11 2.12 -7.93
CA LYS A 317 -20.25 2.42 -9.36
C LYS A 317 -19.46 1.45 -10.23
N THR A 318 -18.21 1.18 -9.86
CA THR A 318 -17.33 0.26 -10.61
C THR A 318 -17.86 -1.18 -10.53
N ALA A 319 -18.29 -1.63 -9.36
CA ALA A 319 -18.90 -2.95 -9.18
C ALA A 319 -20.19 -3.12 -10.01
N GLY A 320 -21.06 -2.11 -10.02
CA GLY A 320 -22.32 -2.14 -10.77
C GLY A 320 -22.14 -2.17 -12.30
N LYS A 321 -21.07 -1.58 -12.84
CA LYS A 321 -20.73 -1.73 -14.26
C LYS A 321 -20.43 -3.20 -14.60
N LYS A 322 -19.69 -3.89 -13.73
CA LYS A 322 -19.28 -5.28 -13.97
C LYS A 322 -20.45 -6.26 -13.91
N GLU A 323 -21.38 -6.04 -12.99
CA GLU A 323 -22.61 -6.84 -12.94
C GLU A 323 -23.47 -6.72 -14.21
N ALA A 324 -23.39 -5.59 -14.92
CA ALA A 324 -24.14 -5.39 -16.17
C ALA A 324 -23.47 -6.02 -17.40
N GLU A 325 -22.18 -6.38 -17.32
CA GLU A 325 -21.41 -7.00 -18.41
C GLU A 325 -21.45 -8.54 -18.39
N ASN A 326 -21.84 -9.14 -17.26
CA ASN A 326 -21.94 -10.59 -17.02
C ASN A 326 -23.38 -11.10 -17.20
#